data_AF-A0A218PE35-F1
#
_entry.id   AF-A0A218PE35-F1
#
_cell.length_a   1.000
_cell.length_b   1.000
_cell.length_c   1.000
_cell.angle_alpha   90.00
_cell.angle_beta   90.00
_cell.angle_gamma   90.00
#
_symmetry.space_group_name_H-M   'P 1'
#
loop_
_entity.id
_entity.type
_entity.pdbx_description
1 polymer ?
#
loop_
_entity_poly.entity_id
_entity_poly.type
_entity_poly.pdbx_seq_one_letter_code
_entity_poly.pdbx_strand_id
1 'polypeptide(L)'
;MVEPLVKHAYETEKKAAASYTDGLGKLRGQGLRYTKVEEAVGRIAIDTIIHKHLMNAILEAQKELEKLAGEGPVSELKEVELSPEQKALVKRFAEMHLEIEKDMIETYQKMAEKMTHPLFKGLAEAIVENEREHHRILAELIAKYKE
;
A
#
# COMPACT_ATOMS: atom_id res chain seq x y z
N MET A 1 18.01 -2.34 6.07
CA MET A 1 16.97 -2.20 5.02
C MET A 1 16.22 -3.52 4.92
N VAL A 2 14.89 -3.49 4.79
CA VAL A 2 14.05 -4.70 4.72
C VAL A 2 13.98 -5.32 3.32
N GLU A 3 14.48 -4.62 2.30
CA GLU A 3 14.46 -5.05 0.89
C GLU A 3 14.94 -6.50 0.66
N PRO A 4 16.04 -7.01 1.26
CA PRO A 4 16.43 -8.42 1.08
C PRO A 4 15.37 -9.41 1.57
N LEU A 5 14.65 -9.07 2.64
CA LEU A 5 13.56 -9.89 3.18
C LEU A 5 12.33 -9.85 2.26
N VAL A 6 11.97 -8.67 1.75
CA VAL A 6 10.87 -8.51 0.80
C VAL A 6 11.15 -9.28 -0.49
N LYS A 7 12.38 -9.21 -0.99
CA LYS A 7 12.82 -9.95 -2.19
C LYS A 7 12.77 -11.46 -1.96
N HIS A 8 13.22 -11.93 -0.81
CA HIS A 8 13.13 -13.34 -0.45
C HIS A 8 11.67 -13.83 -0.37
N ALA A 9 10.80 -13.05 0.27
CA ALA A 9 9.37 -13.33 0.34
C ALA A 9 8.74 -13.38 -1.05
N TYR A 10 9.01 -12.39 -1.90
CA TYR A 10 8.54 -12.35 -3.30
C TYR A 10 8.92 -13.63 -4.08
N GLU A 11 10.20 -14.03 -4.05
CA GLU A 11 10.65 -15.20 -4.78
C GLU A 11 10.04 -16.50 -4.24
N THR A 12 9.79 -16.56 -2.94
CA THR A 12 9.14 -17.70 -2.28
C THR A 12 7.66 -17.80 -2.69
N GLU A 13 6.92 -16.71 -2.55
CA GLU A 13 5.50 -16.62 -2.92
C GLU A 13 5.29 -16.84 -4.42
N LYS A 14 6.22 -16.38 -5.27
CA LYS A 14 6.20 -16.63 -6.72
C LYS A 14 6.28 -18.11 -7.05
N LYS A 15 7.20 -18.84 -6.41
CA LYS A 15 7.34 -20.30 -6.60
C LYS A 15 6.14 -21.06 -6.04
N ALA A 16 5.68 -20.67 -4.85
CA ALA A 16 4.51 -21.26 -4.21
C ALA A 16 3.24 -21.06 -5.04
N ALA A 17 3.02 -19.86 -5.59
CA ALA A 17 1.85 -19.55 -6.41
C ALA A 17 1.81 -20.43 -7.68
N ALA A 18 2.95 -20.63 -8.34
CA ALA A 18 3.06 -21.55 -9.47
C ALA A 18 2.74 -23.00 -9.05
N SER A 19 3.33 -23.46 -7.94
CA SER A 19 3.12 -24.82 -7.43
C SER A 19 1.67 -25.09 -7.04
N TYR A 20 1.00 -24.16 -6.34
CA TYR A 20 -0.40 -24.30 -5.98
C TYR A 20 -1.32 -24.27 -7.20
N THR A 21 -1.04 -23.42 -8.18
CA THR A 21 -1.85 -23.34 -9.43
C THR A 21 -1.77 -24.66 -10.21
N ASP A 22 -0.55 -25.19 -10.38
CA ASP A 22 -0.33 -26.48 -11.05
C ASP A 22 -0.96 -27.64 -10.26
N GLY A 23 -0.80 -27.62 -8.93
CA GLY A 23 -1.38 -28.60 -8.02
C GLY A 23 -2.90 -28.63 -8.09
N LEU A 24 -3.55 -27.45 -8.12
CA LEU A 24 -4.99 -27.32 -8.26
C LEU A 24 -5.49 -27.92 -9.57
N GLY A 25 -4.75 -27.72 -10.67
CA GLY A 25 -5.03 -28.36 -11.97
C GLY A 25 -5.00 -29.89 -11.88
N LYS A 26 -3.99 -30.45 -11.21
CA LYS A 26 -3.86 -31.90 -10.99
C LYS A 26 -4.99 -32.46 -10.12
N LEU A 27 -5.33 -31.79 -9.01
CA LEU A 27 -6.42 -32.21 -8.12
C LEU A 27 -7.75 -32.29 -8.88
N ARG A 28 -8.05 -31.28 -9.69
CA ARG A 28 -9.24 -31.26 -10.57
C ARG A 28 -9.23 -32.44 -11.54
N GLY A 29 -8.08 -32.74 -12.15
CA GLY A 29 -7.91 -33.88 -13.06
C GLY A 29 -8.07 -35.25 -12.37
N GLN A 30 -7.87 -35.34 -11.06
CA GLN A 30 -8.08 -36.54 -10.25
C GLN A 30 -9.51 -36.66 -9.70
N GLY A 31 -10.45 -35.87 -10.21
CA GLY A 31 -11.86 -35.92 -9.80
C GLY A 31 -12.17 -35.19 -8.49
N LEU A 32 -11.25 -34.42 -7.93
CA LEU A 32 -11.47 -33.65 -6.71
C LEU A 32 -12.13 -32.28 -6.95
N ARG A 33 -12.78 -32.11 -8.10
CA ARG A 33 -13.47 -30.87 -8.45
C ARG A 33 -14.71 -30.68 -7.58
N TYR A 34 -14.96 -29.45 -7.16
CA TYR A 34 -16.04 -29.04 -6.25
C TYR A 34 -16.00 -29.71 -4.88
N THR A 35 -14.81 -30.18 -4.47
CA THR A 35 -14.61 -30.75 -3.14
C THR A 35 -14.08 -29.72 -2.15
N LYS A 36 -14.18 -30.03 -0.85
CA LYS A 36 -13.54 -29.24 0.21
C LYS A 36 -12.01 -29.17 0.07
N VAL A 37 -11.40 -30.17 -0.59
CA VAL A 37 -9.96 -30.18 -0.86
C VAL A 37 -9.61 -29.14 -1.91
N GLU A 38 -10.36 -29.07 -3.02
CA GLU A 38 -10.18 -28.00 -4.01
C GLU A 38 -10.41 -26.63 -3.38
N GLU A 39 -11.46 -26.48 -2.56
CA GLU A 39 -11.75 -25.21 -1.89
C GLU A 39 -10.60 -24.75 -0.99
N ALA A 40 -10.09 -25.64 -0.12
CA ALA A 40 -9.00 -25.31 0.79
C ALA A 40 -7.71 -24.94 0.05
N VAL A 41 -7.32 -25.74 -0.95
CA VAL A 41 -6.11 -25.47 -1.75
C VAL A 41 -6.30 -24.22 -2.61
N GLY A 42 -7.50 -23.98 -3.13
CA GLY A 42 -7.85 -22.80 -3.90
C GLY A 42 -7.73 -21.51 -3.09
N ARG A 43 -8.21 -21.50 -1.84
CA ARG A 43 -8.05 -20.34 -0.93
C ARG A 43 -6.58 -20.01 -0.68
N ILE A 44 -5.76 -21.02 -0.39
CA ILE A 44 -4.31 -20.83 -0.19
C ILE A 44 -3.66 -20.30 -1.47
N ALA A 45 -4.01 -20.87 -2.63
CA ALA A 45 -3.49 -20.41 -3.91
C ALA A 45 -3.80 -18.92 -4.17
N ILE A 46 -5.02 -18.48 -3.85
CA ILE A 46 -5.44 -17.09 -3.97
C ILE A 46 -4.59 -16.20 -3.05
N ASP A 47 -4.46 -16.53 -1.77
CA ASP A 47 -3.66 -15.76 -0.81
C ASP A 47 -2.20 -15.65 -1.26
N THR A 48 -1.57 -16.77 -1.65
CA THR A 48 -0.19 -16.82 -2.17
C THR A 48 0.00 -15.95 -3.42
N ILE A 49 -0.98 -15.93 -4.33
CA ILE A 49 -0.95 -15.05 -5.51
C ILE A 49 -0.98 -13.58 -5.07
N ILE A 50 -1.84 -13.23 -4.11
CA ILE A 50 -1.94 -11.87 -3.60
C ILE A 50 -0.62 -11.45 -2.93
N HIS A 51 -0.06 -12.28 -2.05
CA HIS A 51 1.22 -12.00 -1.39
C HIS A 51 2.34 -11.74 -2.40
N LYS A 52 2.48 -12.58 -3.42
CA LYS A 52 3.44 -12.39 -4.52
C LYS A 52 3.30 -11.00 -5.14
N HIS A 53 2.08 -10.56 -5.44
CA HIS A 53 1.85 -9.24 -6.03
C HIS A 53 2.14 -8.09 -5.06
N LEU A 54 1.80 -8.23 -3.78
CA LEU A 54 2.10 -7.23 -2.75
C LEU A 54 3.60 -7.07 -2.53
N MET A 55 4.36 -8.16 -2.43
CA MET A 55 5.81 -8.08 -2.27
C MET A 55 6.47 -7.40 -3.48
N ASN A 56 5.98 -7.67 -4.70
CA ASN A 56 6.46 -6.97 -5.89
C ASN A 56 6.14 -5.48 -5.84
N ALA A 57 4.92 -5.10 -5.43
CA ALA A 57 4.55 -3.70 -5.28
C ALA A 57 5.45 -2.97 -4.26
N ILE A 58 5.79 -3.62 -3.14
CA ILE A 58 6.72 -3.08 -2.15
C ILE A 58 8.12 -2.88 -2.75
N LEU A 59 8.63 -3.85 -3.52
CA LEU A 59 9.95 -3.73 -4.18
C LEU A 59 9.99 -2.57 -5.18
N GLU A 60 8.94 -2.41 -6.00
CA GLU A 60 8.89 -1.30 -6.94
C GLU A 60 8.78 0.05 -6.21
N ALA A 61 7.95 0.14 -5.16
CA ALA A 61 7.86 1.32 -4.32
C ALA A 61 9.22 1.68 -3.69
N GLN A 62 9.97 0.70 -3.19
CA GLN A 62 11.32 0.92 -2.62
C GLN A 62 12.28 1.53 -3.65
N LYS A 63 12.30 1.01 -4.88
CA LYS A 63 13.13 1.55 -5.98
C LYS A 63 12.75 2.98 -6.35
N GLU A 64 11.48 3.34 -6.24
CA GLU A 64 11.02 4.71 -6.50
C GLU A 64 11.39 5.66 -5.36
N LEU A 65 11.21 5.22 -4.12
CA LEU A 65 11.60 5.98 -2.92
C LEU A 65 13.11 6.28 -2.88
N GLU A 66 13.95 5.34 -3.32
CA GLU A 66 15.39 5.55 -3.47
C GLU A 66 15.75 6.71 -4.41
N LYS A 67 14.92 6.95 -5.44
CA LYS A 67 15.11 8.09 -6.37
C LYS A 67 14.69 9.42 -5.75
N LEU A 68 13.71 9.38 -4.85
CA LEU A 68 13.24 10.56 -4.12
C LEU A 68 14.19 10.96 -2.99
N ALA A 69 14.95 10.01 -2.43
CA ALA A 69 15.91 10.21 -1.36
C ALA A 69 17.20 10.97 -1.76
N GLY A 70 17.10 11.95 -2.68
CA GLY A 70 18.21 12.82 -3.06
C GLY A 70 18.95 13.41 -1.85
N GLU A 71 20.29 13.37 -1.90
CA GLU A 71 21.25 13.74 -0.84
C GLU A 71 21.08 13.05 0.52
N GLY A 72 20.72 11.76 0.53
CA GLY A 72 20.88 10.92 1.73
C GLY A 72 19.84 11.21 2.82
N PRO A 73 20.00 10.64 4.03
CA PRO A 73 19.09 10.92 5.13
C PRO A 73 19.08 12.43 5.40
N VAL A 74 17.90 13.00 5.69
CA VAL A 74 17.75 14.37 6.21
C VAL A 74 18.62 14.48 7.44
N SER A 75 19.86 14.94 7.25
CA SER A 75 20.91 14.81 8.27
C SER A 75 20.70 15.80 9.39
N GLU A 76 19.97 16.89 9.14
CA GLU A 76 19.59 17.89 10.12
C GLU A 76 18.26 18.55 9.72
N LEU A 77 17.27 18.55 10.62
CA LEU A 77 16.10 19.40 10.50
C LEU A 77 16.55 20.86 10.71
N LYS A 78 16.62 21.64 9.64
CA LYS A 78 16.87 23.08 9.75
C LYS A 78 15.54 23.79 9.97
N GLU A 79 15.41 24.49 11.09
CA GLU A 79 14.35 25.48 11.23
C GLU A 79 14.66 26.63 10.27
N VAL A 80 13.90 26.71 9.19
CA VAL A 80 13.98 27.79 8.20
C VAL A 80 12.79 28.71 8.40
N GLU A 81 13.06 29.99 8.62
CA GLU A 81 12.01 31.00 8.58
C GLU A 81 11.58 31.23 7.12
N LEU A 82 10.31 30.94 6.82
CA LEU A 82 9.77 31.03 5.47
C LEU A 82 9.35 32.47 5.13
N SER A 83 9.66 32.93 3.91
CA SER A 83 9.14 34.20 3.39
C SER A 83 7.61 34.17 3.24
N PRO A 84 6.92 35.32 3.15
CA PRO A 84 5.48 35.37 2.90
C PRO A 84 5.05 34.59 1.65
N GLU A 85 5.83 34.65 0.57
CA GLU A 85 5.57 33.92 -0.67
C GLU A 85 5.71 32.41 -0.48
N GLN A 86 6.72 31.97 0.26
CA GLN A 86 6.94 30.57 0.60
C GLN A 86 5.82 30.03 1.49
N LYS A 87 5.39 30.79 2.50
CA LYS A 87 4.24 30.46 3.35
C LYS A 87 2.96 30.30 2.53
N ALA A 88 2.69 31.24 1.62
CA ALA A 88 1.53 31.18 0.73
C ALA A 88 1.57 29.97 -0.21
N LEU A 89 2.74 29.63 -0.74
CA LEU A 89 2.93 28.45 -1.59
C LEU A 89 2.66 27.15 -0.81
N VAL A 90 3.27 26.99 0.37
CA VAL A 90 3.07 25.81 1.23
C VAL A 90 1.60 25.66 1.60
N LYS A 91 0.94 26.77 1.97
CA LYS A 91 -0.48 26.76 2.30
C LYS A 91 -1.34 26.30 1.12
N ARG A 92 -1.17 26.88 -0.07
CA ARG A 92 -1.93 26.47 -1.27
C ARG A 92 -1.69 25.02 -1.62
N PHE A 93 -0.44 24.56 -1.52
CA PHE A 93 -0.10 23.16 -1.74
C PHE A 93 -0.85 22.26 -0.76
N ALA A 94 -0.86 22.61 0.53
CA ALA A 94 -1.54 21.84 1.56
C ALA A 94 -3.07 21.85 1.38
N GLU A 95 -3.68 22.99 1.05
CA GLU A 95 -5.12 23.12 0.79
C GLU A 95 -5.56 22.25 -0.41
N MET A 96 -4.78 22.24 -1.49
CA MET A 96 -5.07 21.41 -2.67
C MET A 96 -5.04 19.91 -2.33
N HIS A 97 -4.05 19.47 -1.56
CA HIS A 97 -3.92 18.06 -1.20
C HIS A 97 -4.93 17.65 -0.11
N LEU A 98 -5.36 18.56 0.76
CA LEU A 98 -6.35 18.25 1.79
C LEU A 98 -7.68 17.74 1.19
N GLU A 99 -8.13 18.37 0.09
CA GLU A 99 -9.34 17.91 -0.63
C GLU A 99 -9.11 16.57 -1.33
N ILE A 100 -7.91 16.32 -1.86
CA ILE A 100 -7.53 15.02 -2.42
C ILE A 100 -7.59 13.94 -1.34
N GLU A 101 -6.97 14.16 -0.18
CA GLU A 101 -6.97 13.19 0.92
C GLU A 101 -8.39 12.87 1.38
N LYS A 102 -9.27 13.88 1.44
CA LYS A 102 -10.67 13.68 1.80
C LYS A 102 -11.40 12.76 0.81
N ASP A 103 -11.23 12.98 -0.50
CA ASP A 103 -11.81 12.13 -1.53
C ASP A 103 -11.25 10.69 -1.48
N MET A 104 -9.94 10.55 -1.24
CA MET A 104 -9.28 9.26 -1.11
C MET A 104 -9.76 8.49 0.13
N ILE A 105 -9.93 9.16 1.28
CA ILE A 105 -10.51 8.56 2.50
C ILE A 105 -11.89 7.97 2.20
N GLU A 106 -12.78 8.75 1.58
CA GLU A 106 -14.14 8.30 1.25
C GLU A 106 -14.11 7.13 0.25
N THR A 107 -13.23 7.20 -0.74
CA THR A 107 -13.08 6.18 -1.78
C THR A 107 -12.59 4.85 -1.18
N TYR A 108 -11.53 4.88 -0.38
CA TYR A 108 -10.98 3.68 0.24
C TYR A 108 -11.89 3.09 1.32
N GLN A 109 -12.68 3.91 2.03
CA GLN A 109 -13.73 3.41 2.93
C GLN A 109 -14.78 2.61 2.18
N LYS A 110 -15.34 3.19 1.09
CA LYS A 110 -16.32 2.49 0.24
C LYS A 110 -15.73 1.23 -0.38
N MET A 111 -14.43 1.24 -0.70
CA MET A 111 -13.70 0.08 -1.19
C MET A 111 -13.64 -1.02 -0.13
N ALA A 112 -13.23 -0.69 1.10
CA ALA A 112 -13.15 -1.63 2.23
C ALA A 112 -14.51 -2.27 2.56
N GLU A 113 -15.59 -1.49 2.53
CA GLU A 113 -16.95 -1.97 2.77
C GLU A 113 -17.43 -3.00 1.74
N LYS A 114 -16.98 -2.87 0.49
CA LYS A 114 -17.39 -3.74 -0.64
C LYS A 114 -16.46 -4.91 -0.88
N MET A 115 -15.27 -4.91 -0.28
CA MET A 115 -14.29 -5.99 -0.44
C MET A 115 -14.73 -7.26 0.28
N THR A 116 -14.74 -8.37 -0.47
CA THR A 116 -15.11 -9.69 0.06
C THR A 116 -13.91 -10.48 0.57
N HIS A 117 -12.71 -10.18 0.08
CA HIS A 117 -11.48 -10.85 0.50
C HIS A 117 -10.91 -10.18 1.77
N PRO A 118 -10.73 -10.90 2.89
CA PRO A 118 -10.32 -10.32 4.17
C PRO A 118 -9.00 -9.53 4.09
N LEU A 119 -8.02 -10.07 3.36
CA LEU A 119 -6.73 -9.42 3.21
C LEU A 119 -6.83 -8.09 2.44
N PHE A 120 -7.62 -8.00 1.38
CA PHE A 120 -7.81 -6.75 0.66
C PHE A 120 -8.58 -5.72 1.49
N LYS A 121 -9.60 -6.18 2.22
CA LYS A 121 -10.32 -5.31 3.15
C LYS A 121 -9.37 -4.71 4.19
N GLY A 122 -8.52 -5.53 4.82
CA GLY A 122 -7.54 -5.04 5.78
C GLY A 122 -6.53 -4.05 5.19
N LEU A 123 -6.09 -4.26 3.94
CA LEU A 123 -5.23 -3.29 3.24
C LEU A 123 -5.95 -1.97 2.98
N ALA A 124 -7.20 -2.02 2.52
CA ALA A 124 -8.00 -0.82 2.28
C ALA A 124 -8.22 -0.02 3.58
N GLU A 125 -8.53 -0.69 4.69
CA GLU A 125 -8.66 -0.07 6.01
C GLU A 125 -7.34 0.56 6.48
N ALA A 126 -6.21 -0.12 6.29
CA ALA A 126 -4.90 0.45 6.62
C ALA A 126 -4.57 1.70 5.80
N ILE A 127 -4.94 1.72 4.51
CA ILE A 127 -4.77 2.90 3.66
C ILE A 127 -5.68 4.05 4.15
N VAL A 128 -6.93 3.79 4.52
CA VAL A 128 -7.84 4.82 5.07
C VAL A 128 -7.23 5.52 6.29
N GLU A 129 -6.65 4.76 7.22
CA GLU A 129 -6.00 5.37 8.39
C GLU A 129 -4.77 6.19 8.01
N ASN A 130 -4.02 5.77 6.98
CA ASN A 130 -2.88 6.53 6.49
C ASN A 130 -3.31 7.86 5.84
N GLU A 131 -4.36 7.88 5.01
CA GLU A 131 -4.85 9.13 4.41
C GLU A 131 -5.46 10.08 5.46
N ARG A 132 -6.06 9.55 6.53
CA ARG A 132 -6.50 10.38 7.67
C ARG A 132 -5.33 11.07 8.36
N GLU A 133 -4.21 10.38 8.49
CA GLU A 133 -2.98 10.97 9.04
C GLU A 133 -2.40 12.04 8.10
N HIS A 134 -2.36 11.78 6.79
CA HIS A 134 -1.96 12.78 5.79
C HIS A 134 -2.84 14.03 5.88
N HIS A 135 -4.16 13.86 5.91
CA HIS A 135 -5.12 14.94 6.08
C HIS A 135 -4.84 15.75 7.37
N ARG A 136 -4.56 15.08 8.49
CA ARG A 136 -4.22 15.74 9.76
C ARG A 136 -2.95 16.60 9.63
N ILE A 137 -1.89 16.04 9.06
CA ILE A 137 -0.61 16.74 8.86
C ILE A 137 -0.80 17.97 7.96
N LEU A 138 -1.55 17.84 6.86
CA LEU A 138 -1.84 18.95 5.95
C LEU A 138 -2.67 20.05 6.64
N ALA A 139 -3.67 19.67 7.45
CA ALA A 139 -4.45 20.63 8.22
C ALA A 139 -3.58 21.41 9.23
N GLU A 140 -2.64 20.74 9.89
CA GLU A 140 -1.68 21.36 10.81
C GLU A 140 -0.75 22.34 10.08
N LEU A 141 -0.28 22.00 8.86
CA LEU A 141 0.51 22.91 8.03
C LEU A 141 -0.28 24.16 7.65
N ILE A 142 -1.54 24.02 7.24
CA ILE A 142 -2.41 25.16 6.91
C ILE A 142 -2.61 26.05 8.14
N ALA A 143 -2.83 25.45 9.32
CA ALA A 143 -3.01 26.19 10.56
C ALA A 143 -1.75 26.96 10.97
N LYS A 144 -0.57 26.34 10.82
CA LYS A 144 0.73 26.94 11.16
C LYS A 144 1.06 28.17 10.32
N TYR A 145 0.61 28.21 9.07
CA TYR A 145 0.84 29.32 8.13
C TYR A 145 -0.44 30.09 7.82
N LYS A 146 -1.41 30.04 8.74
CA LYS A 146 -2.58 30.91 8.77
C LYS A 146 -2.13 32.20 9.46
N GLU A 147 -1.88 33.23 8.63
CA GLU A 147 -1.31 34.57 8.95
C GLU A 147 0.19 34.72 8.60
#